data_AF-A0A6I7WKT4-F1
#
_entry.id   AF-A0A6I7WKT4-F1
#
_cell.length_a   1.000
_cell.length_b   1.000
_cell.length_c   1.000
_cell.angle_alpha   90.00
_cell.angle_beta   90.00
_cell.angle_gamma   90.00
#
_symmetry.space_group_name_H-M   'P 1'
#
loop_
_entity.id
_entity.type
_entity.pdbx_description
1 polymer ?
#
loop_
_entity_poly.entity_id
_entity_poly.type
_entity_poly.pdbx_seq_one_letter_code
_entity_poly.pdbx_strand_id
1 'polypeptide(L)' 'MVLKGAGTLICAEDEVYVNTTGNPGMALGGMGDVLSGIIGSLLAQKYSLLEAAKLGVYLHGLAALITRLL' A
#
# COMPACT_ATOMS: atom_id res chain seq x y z
N MET A 1 6.41 2.57 9.29
CA MET A 1 5.93 3.79 8.59
C MET A 1 5.69 3.48 7.13
N VAL A 2 4.64 4.03 6.51
CA VAL A 2 4.38 3.91 5.06
C VAL A 2 4.47 5.30 4.42
N LEU A 3 5.48 5.53 3.58
CA LEU A 3 5.69 6.78 2.85
C LEU A 3 5.18 6.63 1.41
N LYS A 4 4.06 7.27 1.13
CA LYS A 4 3.36 7.21 -0.17
C LYS A 4 4.10 8.00 -1.25
N GLY A 5 4.17 7.44 -2.44
CA GLY A 5 4.79 8.04 -3.63
C GLY A 5 4.93 7.02 -4.76
N ALA A 6 5.51 7.44 -5.88
CA ALA A 6 5.96 6.50 -6.92
C ALA A 6 7.08 5.65 -6.32
N GLY A 7 6.82 4.35 -6.12
CA GLY A 7 7.69 3.50 -5.30
C GLY A 7 7.44 3.71 -3.81
N THR A 8 6.26 3.33 -3.32
CA THR A 8 5.89 3.51 -1.90
C THR A 8 6.88 2.77 -0.99
N LEU A 9 7.38 3.46 0.04
CA LEU A 9 8.35 2.90 0.99
C LEU A 9 7.64 2.41 2.24
N ILE A 10 7.98 1.21 2.70
CA ILE A 10 7.60 0.69 4.02
C ILE A 10 8.87 0.61 4.86
N CYS A 11 8.99 1.49 5.86
CA CYS A 11 10.12 1.49 6.80
C CYS A 11 9.71 0.78 8.09
N ALA A 12 10.51 -0.19 8.52
CA ALA A 12 10.34 -0.90 9.79
C ALA A 12 11.71 -1.15 10.43
N GLU A 13 11.90 -0.61 11.62
CA GLU A 13 13.18 -0.68 12.34
C GLU A 13 14.34 -0.25 11.43
N ASP A 14 15.28 -1.15 11.15
CA ASP A 14 16.47 -0.91 10.32
C ASP A 14 16.28 -1.33 8.85
N GLU A 15 15.07 -1.74 8.45
CA GLU A 15 14.75 -2.19 7.10
C GLU A 15 13.81 -1.22 6.35
N VAL A 16 14.06 -1.09 5.04
CA VAL A 16 13.20 -0.35 4.12
C VAL A 16 12.82 -1.25 2.97
N TYR A 17 11.51 -1.39 2.75
CA TYR A 17 10.93 -2.13 1.64
C TYR A 17 10.36 -1.15 0.62
N VAL A 18 10.52 -1.46 -0.67
CA VAL A 18 9.98 -0.66 -1.77
C VAL A 18 8.88 -1.45 -2.46
N ASN A 19 7.70 -0.86 -2.58
CA ASN A 19 6.63 -1.41 -3.40
C ASN A 19 6.78 -0.93 -4.85
N THR A 20 6.86 -1.88 -5.78
CA THR A 20 7.01 -1.63 -7.22
C THR A 20 5.70 -1.68 -8.00
N THR A 21 4.57 -1.90 -7.31
CA THR A 21 3.23 -1.92 -7.94
C THR A 21 2.53 -0.57 -7.87
N GLY A 22 1.55 -0.36 -8.74
CA GLY A 22 0.78 0.88 -8.86
C GLY A 22 0.87 1.48 -10.26
N ASN A 23 0.14 2.58 -10.48
CA ASN A 23 0.17 3.35 -11.72
C ASN A 23 -0.06 4.85 -11.44
N PRO A 24 0.20 5.76 -12.41
CA PRO A 24 -0.03 7.19 -12.24
C PRO A 24 -1.50 7.56 -11.97
N GLY A 25 -2.46 6.74 -12.40
CA GLY A 25 -3.89 6.92 -12.14
C GLY A 25 -4.26 6.90 -10.65
N MET A 26 -3.37 6.43 -9.78
CA MET A 26 -3.53 6.49 -8.32
C MET A 26 -3.30 7.88 -7.72
N ALA A 27 -2.92 8.90 -8.51
CA ALA A 27 -2.77 10.28 -8.04
C ALA A 27 -4.11 11.01 -7.89
N LEU A 28 -5.11 10.34 -7.31
CA LEU A 28 -6.46 10.85 -7.07
C LEU A 28 -6.74 10.95 -5.56
N GLY A 29 -7.64 11.88 -5.19
CA GLY A 29 -8.13 11.99 -3.82
C GLY A 29 -8.77 10.68 -3.35
N GLY A 30 -8.54 10.31 -2.09
CA GLY A 30 -9.12 9.11 -1.49
C GLY A 30 -8.26 7.83 -1.56
N MET A 31 -7.23 7.78 -2.41
CA MET A 31 -6.36 6.58 -2.51
C MET A 31 -5.60 6.28 -1.20
N GLY A 32 -5.31 7.32 -0.41
CA GLY A 32 -4.75 7.16 0.94
C GLY A 32 -5.73 6.55 1.94
N ASP A 33 -7.02 6.87 1.82
CA ASP A 33 -8.08 6.35 2.70
C ASP A 33 -8.34 4.87 2.40
N VAL A 34 -8.40 4.52 1.11
CA VAL A 34 -8.49 3.12 0.65
C VAL A 34 -7.32 2.30 1.19
N LEU A 35 -6.08 2.77 1.00
CA LEU A 35 -4.89 2.09 1.52
C LEU A 35 -4.95 1.90 3.05
N SER A 36 -5.37 2.93 3.78
CA SER A 36 -5.46 2.87 5.24
C SER A 36 -6.52 1.87 5.69
N GLY A 37 -7.66 1.80 4.99
CA GLY A 37 -8.71 0.80 5.23
C GLY A 37 -8.23 -0.62 4.99
N ILE A 38 -7.49 -0.87 3.89
CA ILE A 38 -6.89 -2.19 3.60
C ILE A 38 -5.95 -2.60 4.75
N ILE A 39 -5.01 -1.74 5.14
CA ILE A 39 -4.07 -2.04 6.23
C ILE A 39 -4.82 -2.29 7.55
N GLY A 40 -5.81 -1.45 7.88
CA GLY A 40 -6.64 -1.63 9.07
C GLY A 40 -7.37 -2.97 9.09
N SER A 41 -7.90 -3.41 7.95
CA SER A 41 -8.57 -4.72 7.83
C SER A 41 -7.61 -5.91 8.01
N LEU A 42 -6.36 -5.79 7.56
CA LEU A 42 -5.33 -6.82 7.75
C LEU A 42 -4.90 -6.90 9.22
N LEU A 43 -4.77 -5.76 9.89
CA LEU A 43 -4.53 -5.71 11.34
C LEU A 43 -5.67 -6.34 12.13
N ALA A 44 -6.93 -6.09 11.74
CA ALA A 44 -8.10 -6.73 12.36
C ALA A 44 -8.07 -8.26 12.21
N GLN A 45 -7.48 -8.76 11.12
CA GLN A 45 -7.24 -10.18 10.86
C GLN A 45 -6.00 -10.76 11.56
N LYS A 46 -5.35 -10.00 12.46
CA LYS A 46 -4.20 -10.43 13.28
C LYS A 46 -2.87 -10.58 12.53
N TYR A 47 -2.74 -10.00 11.34
CA TYR A 47 -1.41 -9.83 10.72
C TYR A 47 -0.55 -8.88 11.56
N SER A 48 0.77 -9.08 11.56
CA SER A 48 1.68 -8.13 12.19
C SER A 48 1.63 -6.76 11.48
N LEU A 49 2.08 -5.71 12.18
CA LEU A 49 2.16 -4.36 11.62
C LEU A 49 2.95 -4.30 10.30
N LEU A 50 4.08 -5.01 10.24
CA LEU A 50 4.92 -5.06 9.05
C LEU A 50 4.26 -5.84 7.92
N GLU A 51 3.67 -7.00 8.19
CA GLU A 51 2.97 -7.80 7.18
C GLU A 51 1.76 -7.05 6.63
N ALA A 52 0.95 -6.45 7.50
CA ALA A 52 -0.22 -5.68 7.09
C ALA A 52 0.18 -4.48 6.19
N ALA A 53 1.28 -3.80 6.52
CA ALA A 53 1.80 -2.71 5.69
C ALA A 53 2.31 -3.20 4.33
N LYS A 54 3.12 -4.27 4.30
CA LYS A 54 3.67 -4.83 3.05
C LYS A 54 2.56 -5.34 2.13
N LEU A 55 1.65 -6.16 2.67
CA LEU A 55 0.52 -6.70 1.91
C LEU A 55 -0.45 -5.61 1.47
N GLY A 56 -0.80 -4.67 2.37
CA GLY A 56 -1.75 -3.61 2.06
C GLY A 56 -1.25 -2.71 0.93
N VAL A 57 0.01 -2.29 0.97
CA VAL A 57 0.63 -1.48 -0.09
C VAL A 57 0.71 -2.26 -1.41
N TYR A 58 1.12 -3.53 -1.36
CA TYR A 58 1.24 -4.36 -2.55
C TYR A 58 -0.12 -4.62 -3.22
N LEU A 59 -1.14 -5.01 -2.44
CA LEU A 59 -2.50 -5.27 -2.92
C LEU A 59 -3.15 -4.00 -3.49
N HIS A 60 -2.98 -2.86 -2.83
CA HIS A 60 -3.48 -1.58 -3.30
C HIS A 60 -2.87 -1.19 -4.66
N GLY A 61 -1.54 -1.31 -4.81
CA GLY A 61 -0.87 -1.01 -6.08
C GLY A 61 -1.16 -2.05 -7.17
N LEU A 62 -1.30 -3.33 -6.82
CA LEU A 62 -1.67 -4.39 -7.77
C LEU A 62 -3.09 -4.19 -8.29
N ALA A 63 -4.03 -3.81 -7.42
CA ALA A 63 -5.40 -3.50 -7.82
C ALA A 63 -5.43 -2.37 -8.86
N ALA A 64 -4.68 -1.29 -8.61
CA ALA A 64 -4.54 -0.21 -9.58
C ALA A 64 -3.95 -0.70 -10.91
N LEU A 65 -2.91 -1.53 -10.88
CA LEU A 65 -2.28 -2.08 -12.08
C LEU A 65 -3.26 -2.92 -12.94
N ILE A 66 -4.16 -3.67 -12.29
CA ILE A 66 -5.19 -4.48 -12.98
C ILE A 66 -6.30 -3.60 -13.56
N THR A 67 -6.66 -2.51 -12.88
CA THR A 67 -7.68 -1.56 -13.34
C THR A 67 -7.16 -0.75 -14.54
N ARG A 68 -7.47 -1.20 -15.76
CA ARG A 68 -7.11 -0.56 -17.04
C ARG A 68 -7.78 0.80 -17.34
N LEU A 69 -8.37 1.48 -16.36
CA LEU A 69 -9.24 2.65 -16.60
C LEU A 69 -8.58 4.02 -16.39
N LEU A 70 -7.26 4.09 -16.18
CA LEU A 70 -6.50 5.34 -16.14
C LEU A 70 -5.13 5.18 -16.79
#